data_AF-A0AAD7II34-F1
#
_entry.id   AF-A0AAD7II34-F1
#
_cell.length_a   1.000
_cell.length_b   1.000
_cell.length_c   1.000
_cell.angle_alpha   90.00
_cell.angle_beta   90.00
_cell.angle_gamma   90.00
#
_symmetry.space_group_name_H-M   'P 1'
#
loop_
_entity.id
_entity.type
_entity.pdbx_description
1 polymer ?
#
loop_
_entity_poly.entity_id
_entity_poly.type
_entity_poly.pdbx_seq_one_letter_code
_entity_poly.pdbx_strand_id
1 'polypeptide(L)'
;MQQERIPPLPARMGLACYKCFKEENASLSRCTGCRRISYCSSECQKIDWKAHKPMCKALSAVEKSNPLAVATLFFSLSSEPTTDLNALHNMSEAHGSNILRFCERSLGRQANMIERNLVGWEPRCMVCTRTDQIMRMEAAKNGTEPGRLTPCPRCDLSFCCSPAHWQAARALHDGPCEDGHDGLSHCDMNREVRADIKFEEVMIAEQHPSGQFVWAPERTNSAWTSLTGTSWESEFSDEMRSTVGVPASLPMGPWIRAASDNLTMAMTILYVLEQLNDDDAWTKKHTLTIHILGAATREITGSVVFEEILHRLPQVKTLKLLLCGLEMAGGRVPRVFPMDTCPVCTAQGRKRVHEHVSDTYHAYVQAQGTKFETPDLCIAFNSGASQESTHSWPATFKLLVDRKMPSVFTAFNREEAKAEAALLRSAGATLHAALGPTKNPWGSIKVIPEPNKVYGFYAVNGWLAGGFR
;
A
#
# COMPACT_ATOMS: atom_id res chain seq x y z
N MET A 1 -11.74 -23.42 3.40
CA MET A 1 -11.58 -22.61 4.63
C MET A 1 -11.95 -21.18 4.27
N GLN A 2 -12.96 -20.56 4.90
CA GLN A 2 -13.20 -19.13 4.73
C GLN A 2 -11.98 -18.38 5.25
N GLN A 3 -11.30 -17.60 4.40
CA GLN A 3 -10.24 -16.70 4.85
C GLN A 3 -10.83 -15.71 5.86
N GLU A 4 -10.15 -15.54 6.99
CA GLU A 4 -10.54 -14.55 8.00
C GLU A 4 -10.39 -13.15 7.40
N ARG A 5 -11.50 -12.44 7.22
CA ARG A 5 -11.51 -11.08 6.67
C ARG A 5 -10.75 -10.15 7.60
N ILE A 6 -9.75 -9.45 7.09
CA ILE A 6 -8.96 -8.47 7.83
C ILE A 6 -9.88 -7.31 8.25
N PRO A 7 -9.93 -6.92 9.54
CA PRO A 7 -10.73 -5.77 9.97
C PRO A 7 -10.36 -4.49 9.22
N PRO A 8 -11.31 -3.68 8.75
CA PRO A 8 -11.00 -2.41 8.09
C PRO A 8 -10.54 -1.36 9.09
N LEU A 9 -9.96 -0.25 8.59
CA LEU A 9 -9.36 0.78 9.44
C LEU A 9 -10.30 1.35 10.52
N PRO A 10 -11.57 1.69 10.25
CA PRO A 10 -12.50 2.17 11.27
C PRO A 10 -12.69 1.18 12.43
N ALA A 11 -12.73 -0.12 12.13
CA ALA A 11 -12.83 -1.16 13.15
C ALA A 11 -11.56 -1.19 14.03
N ARG A 12 -10.37 -1.12 13.42
CA ARG A 12 -9.08 -1.08 14.13
C ARG A 12 -8.95 0.12 15.08
N MET A 13 -9.55 1.25 14.70
CA MET A 13 -9.56 2.49 15.48
C MET A 13 -10.72 2.58 16.49
N GLY A 14 -11.60 1.57 16.55
CA GLY A 14 -12.74 1.55 17.45
C GLY A 14 -13.92 2.44 17.03
N LEU A 15 -13.93 2.88 15.76
CA LEU A 15 -14.99 3.68 15.12
C LEU A 15 -16.09 2.81 14.47
N ALA A 16 -15.83 1.52 14.31
CA ALA A 16 -16.80 0.52 13.83
C ALA A 16 -16.73 -0.74 14.70
N CYS A 17 -17.73 -1.61 14.57
CA CYS A 17 -17.71 -2.91 15.26
C CYS A 17 -16.55 -3.77 14.75
N TYR A 18 -15.72 -4.30 15.66
CA TYR A 18 -14.56 -5.10 15.29
C TYR A 18 -14.90 -6.48 14.69
N LYS A 19 -16.16 -6.92 14.78
CA LYS A 19 -16.60 -8.22 14.24
C LYS A 19 -17.39 -8.11 12.95
N CYS A 20 -18.41 -7.26 12.90
CA CYS A 20 -19.27 -7.11 11.73
C CYS A 20 -18.86 -5.93 10.82
N PHE A 21 -17.88 -5.14 11.25
CA PHE A 21 -17.31 -3.98 10.55
C PHE A 21 -18.27 -2.82 10.27
N LYS A 22 -19.54 -2.94 10.67
CA LYS A 22 -20.52 -1.87 10.55
C LYS A 22 -20.19 -0.71 11.49
N GLU A 23 -20.25 0.48 10.94
CA GLU A 23 -20.50 1.71 11.69
C GLU A 23 -21.96 1.67 12.12
N GLU A 24 -22.23 1.61 13.42
CA GLU A 24 -23.60 1.68 13.93
C GLU A 24 -23.86 3.07 14.51
N ASN A 25 -25.07 3.60 14.28
CA ASN A 25 -25.57 4.81 14.95
C ASN A 25 -25.78 4.57 16.46
N ALA A 26 -25.80 3.31 16.90
CA ALA A 26 -25.82 2.94 18.31
C ALA A 26 -24.42 3.11 18.93
N SER A 27 -24.36 3.50 20.20
CA SER A 27 -23.11 3.66 20.93
C SER A 27 -22.34 2.34 20.99
N LEU A 28 -21.24 2.24 20.24
CA LEU A 28 -20.35 1.09 20.29
C LEU A 28 -19.80 0.89 21.71
N SER A 29 -19.79 -0.36 22.17
CA SER A 29 -19.26 -0.73 23.49
C SER A 29 -17.80 -1.14 23.37
N ARG A 30 -16.90 -0.40 24.04
CA ARG A 30 -15.47 -0.76 24.11
C ARG A 30 -15.27 -2.05 24.89
N CYS A 31 -14.37 -2.90 24.41
CA CYS A 31 -13.91 -4.08 25.12
C CYS A 31 -13.37 -3.69 26.50
N THR A 32 -13.97 -4.20 27.58
CA THR A 32 -13.59 -3.82 28.96
C THR A 32 -12.21 -4.31 29.39
N GLY A 33 -11.67 -5.35 28.73
CA GLY A 33 -10.36 -5.92 29.02
C GLY A 33 -9.20 -5.07 28.50
N CYS A 34 -9.16 -4.85 27.18
CA CYS A 34 -8.07 -4.11 26.52
C CYS A 34 -8.39 -2.63 26.28
N ARG A 35 -9.68 -2.28 26.16
CA ARG A 35 -10.16 -0.93 25.82
C ARG A 35 -9.64 -0.41 24.47
N ARG A 36 -9.27 -1.31 23.55
CA ARG A 36 -8.67 -1.01 22.24
C ARG A 36 -9.66 -1.11 21.08
N ILE A 37 -10.59 -2.05 21.14
CA ILE A 37 -11.60 -2.29 20.08
C ILE A 37 -13.01 -2.13 20.64
N SER A 38 -13.98 -1.95 19.74
CA SER A 38 -15.37 -1.74 20.07
C SER A 38 -16.28 -2.76 19.37
N TYR A 39 -17.42 -3.07 19.97
CA TYR A 39 -18.44 -3.95 19.39
C TYR A 39 -19.81 -3.27 19.44
N CYS A 40 -20.66 -3.56 18.45
CA CYS A 40 -22.05 -3.11 18.48
C CYS A 40 -22.91 -3.90 19.48
N SER A 41 -22.54 -5.16 19.78
CA SER A 41 -23.31 -6.01 20.69
C SER A 41 -22.45 -7.05 21.40
N SER A 42 -23.00 -7.64 22.47
CA SER A 42 -22.37 -8.77 23.18
C SER A 42 -22.21 -10.00 22.30
N GLU A 43 -23.05 -10.18 21.30
CA GLU A 43 -23.00 -11.29 20.34
C GLU A 43 -21.78 -11.15 19.45
N CYS A 44 -21.56 -9.96 18.88
CA CYS A 44 -20.35 -9.67 18.09
C CYS A 44 -19.08 -9.89 18.91
N GLN A 45 -19.06 -9.47 20.17
CA GLN A 45 -17.94 -9.74 21.08
C GLN A 45 -17.72 -11.24 21.31
N LYS A 46 -18.79 -12.02 21.55
CA LYS A 46 -18.71 -13.47 21.77
C LYS A 46 -18.16 -14.21 20.55
N ILE A 47 -18.58 -13.83 19.33
CA ILE A 47 -18.10 -14.43 18.08
C ILE A 47 -16.60 -14.14 17.88
N ASP A 48 -16.16 -12.92 18.17
CA ASP A 48 -14.77 -12.50 18.01
C ASP A 48 -13.83 -13.05 19.11
N TRP A 49 -14.39 -13.41 20.27
CA TRP A 49 -13.61 -13.71 21.48
C TRP A 49 -12.51 -14.74 21.29
N LYS A 50 -12.75 -15.82 20.53
CA LYS A 50 -11.74 -16.85 20.30
C LYS A 50 -10.47 -16.28 19.62
N ALA A 51 -10.66 -15.39 18.66
CA ALA A 51 -9.58 -14.72 17.94
C ALA A 51 -8.96 -13.56 18.76
N HIS A 52 -9.79 -12.72 19.38
CA HIS A 52 -9.33 -11.53 20.09
C HIS A 52 -8.71 -11.82 21.47
N LYS A 53 -9.17 -12.86 22.19
CA LYS A 53 -8.78 -13.14 23.60
C LYS A 53 -7.26 -13.11 23.85
N PRO A 54 -6.39 -13.74 23.03
CA PRO A 54 -4.95 -13.69 23.26
C PRO A 54 -4.41 -12.26 23.25
N MET A 55 -4.74 -11.50 22.20
CA MET A 55 -4.30 -10.10 22.05
C MET A 55 -4.94 -9.18 23.10
N CYS A 56 -6.21 -9.42 23.46
CA CYS A 56 -6.89 -8.71 24.55
C CYS A 56 -6.12 -8.77 25.87
N LYS A 57 -5.71 -9.99 26.26
CA LYS A 57 -4.93 -10.23 27.47
C LYS A 57 -3.56 -9.59 27.40
N ALA A 58 -2.88 -9.70 26.26
CA ALA A 58 -1.58 -9.11 26.03
C ALA A 58 -1.62 -7.58 26.22
N LEU A 59 -2.55 -6.90 25.55
CA LEU A 59 -2.73 -5.45 25.66
C LEU A 59 -3.13 -5.00 27.08
N SER A 60 -3.98 -5.77 27.76
CA SER A 60 -4.35 -5.50 29.16
C SER A 60 -3.15 -5.67 30.10
N ALA A 61 -2.26 -6.62 29.83
CA ALA A 61 -1.04 -6.85 30.61
C ALA A 61 -0.02 -5.71 30.44
N VAL A 62 0.03 -5.07 29.27
CA VAL A 62 0.90 -3.89 29.06
C VAL A 62 0.57 -2.77 30.03
N GLU A 63 -0.71 -2.43 30.21
CA GLU A 63 -1.13 -1.37 31.14
C GLU A 63 -0.82 -1.71 32.61
N LYS A 64 -0.79 -3.01 32.94
CA LYS A 64 -0.52 -3.54 34.29
C LYS A 64 0.93 -3.96 34.48
N SER A 65 1.81 -3.67 33.52
CA SER A 65 3.20 -4.09 33.57
C SER A 65 3.96 -3.36 34.67
N ASN A 66 5.08 -3.93 35.09
CA ASN A 66 5.90 -3.35 36.16
C ASN A 66 6.42 -1.93 35.79
N PRO A 67 6.82 -1.10 36.77
CA PRO A 67 7.24 0.27 36.53
C PRO A 67 8.38 0.44 35.52
N LEU A 68 9.28 -0.53 35.40
CA LEU A 68 10.38 -0.49 34.42
C LEU A 68 9.89 -0.68 32.98
N ALA A 69 8.90 -1.56 32.77
CA ALA A 69 8.25 -1.71 31.47
C ALA A 69 7.46 -0.44 31.09
N VAL A 70 6.79 0.17 32.05
CA VAL A 70 6.09 1.46 31.87
C VAL A 70 7.07 2.59 31.52
N ALA A 71 8.22 2.67 32.19
CA ALA A 71 9.26 3.65 31.89
C ALA A 71 9.78 3.52 30.44
N THR A 72 9.87 2.28 29.92
CA THR A 72 10.27 2.03 28.52
C THR A 72 9.28 2.64 27.53
N LEU A 73 7.98 2.59 27.82
CA LEU A 73 6.94 3.15 26.95
C LEU A 73 6.91 4.67 26.99
N PHE A 74 7.27 5.28 28.12
CA PHE A 74 7.28 6.74 28.28
C PHE A 74 8.58 7.38 27.80
N PHE A 75 9.70 6.64 27.77
CA PHE A 75 11.01 7.17 27.36
C PHE A 75 10.98 7.83 25.97
N SER A 76 10.16 7.29 25.06
CA SER A 76 10.05 7.78 23.68
C SER A 76 8.99 8.87 23.50
N LEU A 77 8.34 9.36 24.56
CA LEU A 77 7.28 10.37 24.45
C LEU A 77 7.78 11.76 24.86
N SER A 78 7.48 12.76 24.04
CA SER A 78 7.72 14.16 24.37
C SER A 78 6.69 14.68 25.40
N SER A 79 7.14 15.58 26.28
CA SER A 79 6.25 16.37 27.14
C SER A 79 5.54 17.48 26.36
N GLU A 80 6.17 18.02 25.31
CA GLU A 80 5.66 19.14 24.52
C GLU A 80 5.13 18.68 23.16
N PRO A 81 4.07 19.33 22.63
CA PRO A 81 3.59 19.08 21.27
C PRO A 81 4.62 19.55 20.24
N THR A 82 4.74 18.82 19.12
CA THR A 82 5.61 19.17 18.00
C THR A 82 4.91 18.91 16.67
N THR A 83 5.31 19.64 15.63
CA THR A 83 4.90 19.43 14.24
C THR A 83 6.04 18.89 13.36
N ASP A 84 7.21 18.60 13.97
CA ASP A 84 8.30 17.92 13.28
C ASP A 84 7.90 16.46 13.00
N LEU A 85 7.62 16.16 11.74
CA LEU A 85 7.20 14.84 11.29
C LEU A 85 8.23 13.76 11.60
N ASN A 86 9.53 14.03 11.50
CA ASN A 86 10.55 13.03 11.81
C ASN A 86 10.53 12.70 13.30
N ALA A 87 10.41 13.71 14.16
CA ALA A 87 10.26 13.48 15.59
C ALA A 87 8.98 12.69 15.91
N LEU A 88 7.83 13.08 15.32
CA LEU A 88 6.55 12.40 15.52
C LEU A 88 6.57 10.94 15.05
N HIS A 89 7.16 10.66 13.88
CA HIS A 89 7.27 9.31 13.34
C HIS A 89 8.19 8.46 14.22
N ASN A 90 9.37 8.95 14.59
CA ASN A 90 10.29 8.24 15.49
C ASN A 90 9.65 7.89 16.84
N MET A 91 8.93 8.84 17.44
CA MET A 91 8.22 8.60 18.71
C MET A 91 7.11 7.54 18.54
N SER A 92 6.32 7.65 17.46
CA SER A 92 5.18 6.77 17.20
C SER A 92 5.62 5.35 16.84
N GLU A 93 6.66 5.20 16.01
CA GLU A 93 7.29 3.92 15.66
C GLU A 93 7.90 3.25 16.88
N ALA A 94 8.75 3.96 17.65
CA ALA A 94 9.35 3.42 18.85
C ALA A 94 8.29 2.95 19.86
N HIS A 95 7.23 3.74 20.05
CA HIS A 95 6.11 3.37 20.91
C HIS A 95 5.39 2.12 20.39
N GLY A 96 4.99 2.10 19.13
CA GLY A 96 4.30 0.97 18.49
C GLY A 96 5.11 -0.33 18.58
N SER A 97 6.40 -0.27 18.25
CA SER A 97 7.32 -1.40 18.34
C SER A 97 7.48 -1.91 19.77
N ASN A 98 7.56 -1.01 20.76
CA ASN A 98 7.64 -1.40 22.17
C ASN A 98 6.36 -2.11 22.63
N ILE A 99 5.18 -1.56 22.34
CA ILE A 99 3.90 -2.18 22.64
C ILE A 99 3.81 -3.57 22.01
N LEU A 100 4.14 -3.68 20.72
CA LEU A 100 4.11 -4.95 20.01
C LEU A 100 5.05 -5.97 20.65
N ARG A 101 6.27 -5.57 21.02
CA ARG A 101 7.23 -6.45 21.71
C ARG A 101 6.72 -6.95 23.05
N PHE A 102 6.05 -6.10 23.84
CA PHE A 102 5.42 -6.54 25.09
C PHE A 102 4.27 -7.51 24.83
N CYS A 103 3.45 -7.24 23.81
CA CYS A 103 2.37 -8.13 23.43
C CYS A 103 2.90 -9.50 22.98
N GLU A 104 3.90 -9.56 22.11
CA GLU A 104 4.51 -10.80 21.63
C GLU A 104 5.15 -11.63 22.75
N ARG A 105 5.78 -10.97 23.73
CA ARG A 105 6.25 -11.65 24.96
C ARG A 105 5.10 -12.29 25.73
N SER A 106 3.97 -11.58 25.89
CA SER A 106 2.78 -12.13 26.53
C SER A 106 2.11 -13.23 25.71
N LEU A 107 2.22 -13.20 24.39
CA LEU A 107 1.67 -14.21 23.49
C LEU A 107 2.55 -15.47 23.41
N GLY A 108 3.86 -15.35 23.68
CA GLY A 108 4.83 -16.43 23.50
C GLY A 108 5.12 -16.74 22.03
N ARG A 109 4.72 -15.84 21.10
CA ARG A 109 4.90 -15.95 19.65
C ARG A 109 4.88 -14.58 19.01
N GLN A 110 5.32 -14.50 17.76
CA GLN A 110 5.10 -13.32 16.95
C GLN A 110 3.61 -13.06 16.74
N ALA A 111 3.25 -11.79 16.72
CA ALA A 111 1.91 -11.33 16.42
C ALA A 111 1.61 -11.59 14.93
N ASN A 112 0.40 -12.08 14.65
CA ASN A 112 -0.06 -12.21 13.26
C ASN A 112 -0.41 -10.83 12.67
N MET A 113 -0.75 -10.78 11.39
CA MET A 113 -1.07 -9.52 10.71
C MET A 113 -2.23 -8.75 11.37
N ILE A 114 -3.33 -9.41 11.72
CA ILE A 114 -4.50 -8.74 12.36
C ILE A 114 -4.09 -8.12 13.71
N GLU A 115 -3.29 -8.85 14.47
CA GLU A 115 -2.74 -8.43 15.76
C GLU A 115 -1.77 -7.25 15.64
N ARG A 116 -0.86 -7.27 14.65
CA ARG A 116 0.04 -6.16 14.34
C ARG A 116 -0.74 -4.92 13.92
N ASN A 117 -1.78 -5.09 13.11
CA ASN A 117 -2.62 -3.98 12.64
C ASN A 117 -3.31 -3.23 13.79
N LEU A 118 -3.67 -3.93 14.88
CA LEU A 118 -4.29 -3.31 16.04
C LEU A 118 -3.34 -2.37 16.82
N VAL A 119 -2.03 -2.62 16.75
CA VAL A 119 -0.99 -1.77 17.33
C VAL A 119 -0.59 -0.68 16.34
N GLY A 120 -0.40 -1.05 15.06
CA GLY A 120 0.02 -0.15 13.99
C GLY A 120 -0.93 1.02 13.77
N TRP A 121 -2.23 0.76 13.69
CA TRP A 121 -3.25 1.79 13.49
C TRP A 121 -3.96 2.21 14.79
N GLU A 122 -3.27 2.08 15.92
CA GLU A 122 -3.77 2.64 17.17
C GLU A 122 -3.98 4.15 17.04
N PRO A 123 -5.14 4.72 17.43
CA PRO A 123 -5.33 6.17 17.48
C PRO A 123 -4.29 6.85 18.36
N ARG A 124 -3.67 7.91 17.84
CA ARG A 124 -2.63 8.71 18.50
C ARG A 124 -2.92 10.20 18.33
N CYS A 125 -2.51 11.02 19.30
CA CYS A 125 -2.54 12.46 19.14
C CYS A 125 -1.55 12.91 18.05
N MET A 126 -2.01 13.74 17.10
CA MET A 126 -1.20 14.18 15.95
C MET A 126 0.11 14.89 16.31
N VAL A 127 0.20 15.53 17.47
CA VAL A 127 1.34 16.37 17.84
C VAL A 127 2.13 15.87 19.04
N CYS A 128 1.62 14.86 19.76
CA CYS A 128 2.32 14.30 20.93
C CYS A 128 2.32 12.77 21.00
N THR A 129 1.76 12.10 19.98
CA THR A 129 1.76 10.64 19.75
C THR A 129 1.12 9.77 20.84
N ARG A 130 0.65 10.39 21.93
CA ARG A 130 -0.08 9.74 23.03
C ARG A 130 -1.34 9.06 22.54
N THR A 131 -1.59 7.90 23.12
CA THR A 131 -2.78 7.10 22.87
C THR A 131 -3.68 7.10 24.08
N ASP A 132 -4.91 6.67 23.89
CA ASP A 132 -5.84 6.41 25.00
C ASP A 132 -5.23 5.44 26.05
N GLN A 133 -4.35 4.50 25.65
CA GLN A 133 -3.65 3.60 26.57
C GLN A 133 -2.63 4.35 27.42
N ILE A 134 -1.77 5.16 26.78
CA ILE A 134 -0.73 5.93 27.46
C ILE A 134 -1.34 6.93 28.45
N MET A 135 -2.36 7.68 28.05
CA MET A 135 -2.99 8.65 28.95
C MET A 135 -3.60 7.99 30.19
N ARG A 136 -4.10 6.75 30.08
CA ARG A 136 -4.55 5.97 31.24
C ARG A 136 -3.40 5.55 32.15
N MET A 137 -2.27 5.17 31.57
CA MET A 137 -1.08 4.78 32.35
C MET A 137 -0.48 5.99 33.07
N GLU A 138 -0.39 7.15 32.41
CA GLU A 138 0.05 8.42 33.01
C GLU A 138 -0.89 8.82 34.17
N ALA A 139 -2.20 8.75 33.95
CA ALA A 139 -3.21 9.06 34.96
C ALA A 139 -3.15 8.13 36.17
N ALA A 140 -3.01 6.81 35.96
CA ALA A 140 -2.86 5.84 37.04
C ALA A 140 -1.58 6.08 37.86
N LYS A 141 -0.48 6.46 37.20
CA LYS A 141 0.78 6.81 37.88
C LYS A 141 0.65 8.09 38.72
N ASN A 142 -0.09 9.07 38.22
CA ASN A 142 -0.20 10.39 38.84
C ASN A 142 -1.41 10.54 39.79
N GLY A 143 -2.30 9.55 39.86
CA GLY A 143 -3.53 9.63 40.65
C GLY A 143 -4.55 10.63 40.08
N THR A 144 -4.57 10.83 38.76
CA THR A 144 -5.48 11.77 38.08
C THR A 144 -6.50 11.05 37.22
N GLU A 145 -7.50 11.78 36.71
CA GLU A 145 -8.38 11.26 35.67
C GLU A 145 -7.64 11.14 34.32
N PRO A 146 -7.92 10.09 33.51
CA PRO A 146 -7.29 9.92 32.21
C PRO A 146 -7.87 10.86 31.17
N GLY A 147 -6.99 11.54 30.43
CA GLY A 147 -7.34 12.23 29.20
C GLY A 147 -7.88 11.27 28.13
N ARG A 148 -8.50 11.82 27.08
CA ARG A 148 -9.06 11.05 25.95
C ARG A 148 -8.73 11.70 24.63
N LEU A 149 -8.53 10.89 23.60
CA LEU A 149 -8.44 11.36 22.24
C LEU A 149 -9.81 11.81 21.73
N THR A 150 -9.82 12.97 21.07
CA THR A 150 -10.97 13.50 20.34
C THR A 150 -10.68 13.37 18.84
N PRO A 151 -11.59 12.74 18.05
CA PRO A 151 -11.43 12.64 16.61
C PRO A 151 -11.70 13.98 15.91
N CYS A 152 -11.13 14.18 14.72
CA CYS A 152 -11.49 15.27 13.82
C CYS A 152 -12.95 15.09 13.38
N PRO A 153 -13.83 16.11 13.51
CA PRO A 153 -15.25 15.99 13.16
C PRO A 153 -15.51 15.84 11.66
N ARG A 154 -14.50 16.02 10.80
CA ARG A 154 -14.63 15.90 9.34
C ARG A 154 -14.20 14.53 8.81
N CYS A 155 -13.08 13.99 9.29
CA CYS A 155 -12.50 12.77 8.75
C CYS A 155 -12.57 11.56 9.69
N ASP A 156 -12.78 11.78 10.99
CA ASP A 156 -12.78 10.77 12.06
C ASP A 156 -11.48 9.95 12.24
N LEU A 157 -10.49 10.10 11.36
CA LEU A 157 -9.24 9.32 11.35
C LEU A 157 -8.02 10.04 11.95
N SER A 158 -8.15 11.33 12.26
CA SER A 158 -7.13 12.11 12.95
C SER A 158 -7.58 12.44 14.36
N PHE A 159 -6.67 12.45 15.33
CA PHE A 159 -7.02 12.61 16.74
C PHE A 159 -6.10 13.61 17.44
N CYS A 160 -6.63 14.37 18.40
CA CYS A 160 -5.86 15.12 19.38
C CYS A 160 -6.41 14.94 20.79
N CYS A 161 -5.55 15.01 21.81
CA CYS A 161 -5.96 14.84 23.20
C CYS A 161 -6.43 16.13 23.90
N SER A 162 -6.34 17.29 23.22
CA SER A 162 -6.80 18.57 23.78
C SER A 162 -7.09 19.60 22.67
N PRO A 163 -7.87 20.67 22.96
CA PRO A 163 -8.05 21.79 22.04
C PRO A 163 -6.74 22.49 21.65
N ALA A 164 -5.79 22.60 22.60
CA ALA A 164 -4.47 23.17 22.32
C ALA A 164 -3.68 22.33 21.30
N HIS A 165 -3.77 21.00 21.38
CA HIS A 165 -3.14 20.11 20.42
C HIS A 165 -3.83 20.15 19.05
N TRP A 166 -5.14 20.35 18.99
CA TRP A 166 -5.84 20.64 17.73
C TRP A 166 -5.35 21.93 17.08
N GLN A 167 -5.12 22.98 17.88
CA GLN A 167 -4.56 24.23 17.38
C GLN A 167 -3.15 24.02 16.81
N ALA A 168 -2.30 23.28 17.51
CA ALA A 168 -0.94 22.96 17.04
C ALA A 168 -0.94 22.09 15.77
N ALA A 169 -1.86 21.13 15.67
CA ALA A 169 -1.96 20.21 14.52
C ALA A 169 -2.55 20.86 13.26
N ARG A 170 -3.19 22.03 13.38
CA ARG A 170 -4.02 22.61 12.31
C ARG A 170 -3.30 22.73 10.96
N ALA A 171 -2.11 23.33 10.96
CA ALA A 171 -1.35 23.53 9.72
C ALA A 171 -0.98 22.19 9.05
N LEU A 172 -0.64 21.18 9.86
CA LEU A 172 -0.31 19.84 9.36
C LEU A 172 -1.56 19.09 8.87
N HIS A 173 -2.69 19.26 9.55
CA HIS A 173 -3.93 18.54 9.25
C HIS A 173 -4.71 19.13 8.06
N ASP A 174 -4.80 20.45 7.99
CA ASP A 174 -5.57 21.18 6.98
C ASP A 174 -4.70 21.57 5.76
N GLY A 175 -3.37 21.48 5.88
CA GLY A 175 -2.44 21.75 4.79
C GLY A 175 -2.33 20.60 3.77
N PRO A 176 -1.86 20.88 2.54
CA PRO A 176 -1.67 19.88 1.50
C PRO A 176 -0.78 18.73 1.97
N CYS A 177 -1.22 17.50 1.71
CA CYS A 177 -0.47 16.31 2.04
C CYS A 177 0.48 15.96 0.89
N GLU A 178 1.78 16.06 1.15
CA GLU A 178 2.81 15.78 0.14
C GLU A 178 2.88 14.29 -0.27
N ASP A 179 2.35 13.38 0.56
CA ASP A 179 2.19 11.96 0.22
C ASP A 179 0.81 11.66 -0.40
N GLY A 180 -0.11 12.63 -0.37
CA GLY A 180 -1.45 12.56 -0.97
C GLY A 180 -1.45 12.93 -2.45
N HIS A 181 -2.62 12.96 -3.09
CA HIS A 181 -2.81 13.38 -4.48
C HIS A 181 -3.63 14.67 -4.59
N ASP A 182 -3.62 15.29 -5.78
CA ASP A 182 -4.41 16.48 -6.14
C ASP A 182 -4.30 17.69 -5.20
N GLY A 183 -3.19 17.78 -4.45
CA GLY A 183 -2.98 18.84 -3.46
C GLY A 183 -3.95 18.77 -2.27
N LEU A 184 -4.64 17.64 -2.07
CA LEU A 184 -5.60 17.45 -0.99
C LEU A 184 -4.94 17.60 0.38
N SER A 185 -5.71 18.13 1.34
CA SER A 185 -5.27 18.22 2.72
C SER A 185 -5.15 16.84 3.36
N HIS A 186 -4.37 16.70 4.43
CA HIS A 186 -4.35 15.44 5.19
C HIS A 186 -5.74 15.06 5.74
N CYS A 187 -6.57 16.05 6.09
CA CYS A 187 -7.97 15.84 6.44
C CYS A 187 -8.77 15.24 5.27
N ASP A 188 -8.65 15.80 4.06
CA ASP A 188 -9.40 15.34 2.89
C ASP A 188 -8.93 13.98 2.39
N MET A 189 -7.62 13.71 2.40
CA MET A 189 -7.08 12.36 2.14
C MET A 189 -7.69 11.32 3.08
N ASN A 190 -7.79 11.62 4.39
CA ASN A 190 -8.45 10.72 5.34
C ASN A 190 -9.95 10.53 5.05
N ARG A 191 -10.64 11.54 4.51
CA ARG A 191 -12.05 11.39 4.09
C ARG A 191 -12.17 10.47 2.87
N GLU A 192 -11.22 10.50 1.96
CA GLU A 192 -11.16 9.58 0.83
C GLU A 192 -10.89 8.15 1.29
N VAL A 193 -9.94 7.93 2.21
CA VAL A 193 -9.72 6.62 2.85
C VAL A 193 -11.03 6.07 3.44
N ARG A 194 -11.82 6.90 4.12
CA ARG A 194 -13.13 6.50 4.65
C ARG A 194 -14.12 6.15 3.54
N ALA A 195 -14.17 6.94 2.47
CA ALA A 195 -15.04 6.69 1.34
C ALA A 195 -14.67 5.39 0.61
N ASP A 196 -13.37 5.10 0.48
CA ASP A 196 -12.85 3.92 -0.21
C ASP A 196 -13.16 2.64 0.58
N ILE A 197 -13.05 2.68 1.91
CA ILE A 197 -13.43 1.56 2.77
C ILE A 197 -14.94 1.27 2.66
N LYS A 198 -15.77 2.32 2.64
CA LYS A 198 -17.22 2.17 2.44
C LYS A 198 -17.54 1.62 1.06
N PHE A 199 -16.83 2.09 0.04
CA PHE A 199 -16.95 1.60 -1.32
C PHE A 199 -16.63 0.10 -1.39
N GLU A 200 -15.49 -0.33 -0.85
CA GLU A 200 -15.13 -1.76 -0.77
C GLU A 200 -16.18 -2.60 -0.04
N GLU A 201 -16.72 -2.10 1.08
CA GLU A 201 -17.77 -2.80 1.82
C GLU A 201 -19.03 -3.04 0.98
N VAL A 202 -19.43 -2.06 0.17
CA VAL A 202 -20.55 -2.19 -0.77
C VAL A 202 -20.21 -3.23 -1.85
N MET A 203 -19.04 -3.14 -2.48
CA MET A 203 -18.64 -4.08 -3.54
C MET A 203 -18.50 -5.53 -3.05
N ILE A 204 -18.08 -5.73 -1.80
CA ILE A 204 -18.05 -7.05 -1.15
C ILE A 204 -19.48 -7.58 -0.94
N ALA A 205 -20.40 -6.74 -0.49
CA ALA A 205 -21.78 -7.13 -0.21
C ALA A 205 -22.54 -7.57 -1.48
N GLU A 206 -22.17 -7.01 -2.64
CA GLU A 206 -22.77 -7.32 -3.95
C GLU A 206 -22.19 -8.58 -4.63
N GLN A 207 -21.42 -9.41 -3.91
CA GLN A 207 -20.92 -10.74 -4.35
C GLN A 207 -19.87 -10.74 -5.48
N HIS A 208 -18.87 -9.86 -5.43
CA HIS A 208 -17.61 -10.14 -6.15
C HIS A 208 -16.84 -11.29 -5.45
N PRO A 209 -16.44 -12.38 -6.15
CA PRO A 209 -15.85 -13.58 -5.54
C PRO A 209 -14.57 -13.35 -4.70
N SER A 210 -13.84 -12.26 -4.95
CA SER A 210 -12.63 -11.88 -4.24
C SER A 210 -12.82 -10.74 -3.22
N GLY A 211 -13.98 -10.08 -3.22
CA GLY A 211 -14.21 -8.87 -2.41
C GLY A 211 -13.38 -7.64 -2.82
N GLN A 212 -12.69 -7.67 -3.96
CA GLN A 212 -11.95 -6.54 -4.51
C GLN A 212 -12.58 -6.12 -5.85
N PHE A 213 -12.77 -4.81 -6.02
CA PHE A 213 -13.15 -4.26 -7.31
C PHE A 213 -11.96 -4.41 -8.27
N VAL A 214 -12.13 -5.22 -9.31
CA VAL A 214 -11.15 -5.39 -10.38
C VAL A 214 -11.82 -4.93 -11.66
N TRP A 215 -11.19 -3.96 -12.32
CA TRP A 215 -11.65 -3.42 -13.58
C TRP A 215 -10.46 -3.20 -14.49
N ALA A 216 -10.64 -3.53 -15.77
CA ALA A 216 -9.70 -3.23 -16.83
C ALA A 216 -10.48 -2.62 -18.01
N PRO A 217 -9.90 -1.63 -18.71
CA PRO A 217 -10.48 -1.08 -19.93
C PRO A 217 -10.67 -2.15 -21.00
N GLU A 218 -11.77 -2.08 -21.72
CA GLU A 218 -12.03 -2.96 -22.88
C GLU A 218 -11.68 -2.28 -24.20
N ARG A 219 -11.51 -0.95 -24.18
CA ARG A 219 -11.13 -0.17 -25.37
C ARG A 219 -9.78 -0.64 -25.93
N THR A 220 -9.63 -0.52 -27.23
CA THR A 220 -8.32 -0.64 -27.89
C THR A 220 -8.01 0.65 -28.63
N ASN A 221 -6.88 1.28 -28.32
CA ASN A 221 -6.47 2.52 -28.96
C ASN A 221 -5.98 2.25 -30.39
N SER A 222 -6.20 3.20 -31.29
CA SER A 222 -5.71 3.13 -32.68
C SER A 222 -4.24 3.54 -32.82
N ALA A 223 -3.70 4.28 -31.85
CA ALA A 223 -2.30 4.68 -31.77
C ALA A 223 -1.88 4.88 -30.30
N TRP A 224 -0.56 4.93 -30.07
CA TRP A 224 0.00 5.36 -28.80
C TRP A 224 -0.32 6.83 -28.54
N THR A 225 -0.61 7.16 -27.29
CA THR A 225 -0.80 8.52 -26.80
C THR A 225 0.03 8.68 -25.54
N SER A 226 0.85 9.75 -25.50
CA SER A 226 1.68 10.08 -24.35
C SER A 226 0.86 10.14 -23.06
N LEU A 227 1.42 9.59 -21.99
CA LEU A 227 0.86 9.66 -20.63
C LEU A 227 1.36 10.90 -19.88
N THR A 228 2.34 11.61 -20.44
CA THR A 228 2.91 12.80 -19.82
C THR A 228 1.87 13.93 -19.82
N GLY A 229 1.57 14.45 -18.63
CA GLY A 229 0.60 15.54 -18.46
C GLY A 229 -0.86 15.10 -18.42
N THR A 230 -1.14 13.79 -18.39
CA THR A 230 -2.49 13.26 -18.16
C THR A 230 -2.64 12.70 -16.74
N SER A 231 -3.84 12.23 -16.38
CA SER A 231 -4.21 11.79 -15.03
C SER A 231 -5.09 10.54 -15.06
N TRP A 232 -5.24 9.87 -13.91
CA TRP A 232 -6.19 8.76 -13.77
C TRP A 232 -7.60 9.17 -14.17
N GLU A 233 -8.03 10.35 -13.73
CA GLU A 233 -9.35 10.90 -14.00
C GLU A 233 -9.54 11.13 -15.50
N SER A 234 -8.60 11.78 -16.17
CA SER A 234 -8.72 12.09 -17.60
C SER A 234 -8.66 10.85 -18.49
N GLU A 235 -7.90 9.83 -18.10
CA GLU A 235 -7.70 8.62 -18.93
C GLU A 235 -8.77 7.54 -18.75
N PHE A 236 -9.47 7.52 -17.61
CA PHE A 236 -10.33 6.38 -17.25
C PHE A 236 -11.75 6.74 -16.81
N SER A 237 -12.06 7.99 -16.45
CA SER A 237 -13.39 8.33 -15.89
C SER A 237 -14.54 8.04 -16.84
N ASP A 238 -14.44 8.49 -18.09
CA ASP A 238 -15.54 8.38 -19.05
C ASP A 238 -15.80 6.93 -19.45
N GLU A 239 -14.74 6.17 -19.76
CA GLU A 239 -14.90 4.76 -20.09
C GLU A 239 -15.45 3.98 -18.90
N MET A 240 -14.87 4.12 -17.72
CA MET A 240 -15.34 3.39 -16.53
C MET A 240 -16.79 3.71 -16.22
N ARG A 241 -17.19 4.98 -16.31
CA ARG A 241 -18.58 5.39 -16.15
C ARG A 241 -19.49 4.66 -17.14
N SER A 242 -19.08 4.57 -18.40
CA SER A 242 -19.86 3.90 -19.45
C SER A 242 -19.92 2.38 -19.28
N THR A 243 -18.79 1.73 -19.00
CA THR A 243 -18.66 0.26 -18.94
C THR A 243 -19.29 -0.30 -17.68
N VAL A 244 -19.12 0.37 -16.55
CA VAL A 244 -19.69 -0.05 -15.26
C VAL A 244 -21.12 0.49 -15.07
N GLY A 245 -21.54 1.46 -15.89
CA GLY A 245 -22.87 2.05 -15.83
C GLY A 245 -23.08 2.98 -14.62
N VAL A 246 -22.03 3.69 -14.20
CA VAL A 246 -22.09 4.59 -13.03
C VAL A 246 -22.98 5.80 -13.36
N PRO A 247 -24.10 6.04 -12.64
CA PRO A 247 -24.99 7.17 -12.90
C PRO A 247 -24.25 8.52 -12.81
N ALA A 248 -24.61 9.46 -13.68
CA ALA A 248 -23.99 10.80 -13.74
C ALA A 248 -24.06 11.56 -12.40
N SER A 249 -25.04 11.24 -11.54
CA SER A 249 -25.21 11.82 -10.21
C SER A 249 -24.20 11.31 -9.17
N LEU A 250 -23.52 10.19 -9.43
CA LEU A 250 -22.56 9.62 -8.50
C LEU A 250 -21.12 10.10 -8.80
N PRO A 251 -20.31 10.35 -7.75
CA PRO A 251 -18.93 10.76 -7.90
C PRO A 251 -18.05 9.60 -8.43
N MET A 252 -17.10 9.92 -9.32
CA MET A 252 -16.14 8.94 -9.85
C MET A 252 -14.96 8.64 -8.92
N GLY A 253 -14.67 9.52 -7.96
CA GLY A 253 -13.46 9.43 -7.12
C GLY A 253 -13.18 8.02 -6.54
N PRO A 254 -14.12 7.41 -5.79
CA PRO A 254 -13.91 6.06 -5.25
C PRO A 254 -13.69 4.98 -6.32
N TRP A 255 -14.37 5.08 -7.47
CA TRP A 255 -14.21 4.15 -8.58
C TRP A 255 -12.82 4.25 -9.22
N ILE A 256 -12.36 5.48 -9.47
CA ILE A 256 -11.05 5.75 -10.07
C ILE A 256 -9.93 5.35 -9.12
N ARG A 257 -10.05 5.67 -7.83
CA ARG A 257 -9.11 5.19 -6.80
C ARG A 257 -9.06 3.67 -6.76
N ALA A 258 -10.20 2.99 -6.72
CA ALA A 258 -10.26 1.53 -6.71
C ALA A 258 -9.64 0.90 -7.98
N ALA A 259 -9.85 1.49 -9.16
CA ALA A 259 -9.23 1.01 -10.40
C ALA A 259 -7.72 1.27 -10.45
N SER A 260 -7.27 2.44 -9.98
CA SER A 260 -5.85 2.81 -9.96
C SER A 260 -4.99 1.79 -9.21
N ASP A 261 -5.54 1.18 -8.15
CA ASP A 261 -4.85 0.20 -7.30
C ASP A 261 -4.50 -1.11 -8.02
N ASN A 262 -5.23 -1.42 -9.09
CA ASN A 262 -5.01 -2.59 -9.93
C ASN A 262 -4.24 -2.22 -11.21
N LEU A 263 -4.64 -1.15 -11.88
CA LEU A 263 -4.07 -0.71 -13.17
C LEU A 263 -2.68 -0.09 -13.03
N THR A 264 -2.29 0.33 -11.83
CA THR A 264 -1.00 0.98 -11.59
C THR A 264 0.19 0.21 -12.14
N MET A 265 0.19 -1.13 -12.13
CA MET A 265 1.29 -1.93 -12.68
C MET A 265 1.45 -1.71 -14.20
N ALA A 266 0.37 -1.85 -14.96
CA ALA A 266 0.38 -1.68 -16.41
C ALA A 266 0.71 -0.23 -16.81
N MET A 267 0.09 0.74 -16.12
CA MET A 267 0.30 2.15 -16.41
C MET A 267 1.70 2.63 -16.02
N THR A 268 2.27 2.13 -14.92
CA THR A 268 3.66 2.41 -14.56
C THR A 268 4.64 1.87 -15.61
N ILE A 269 4.41 0.66 -16.13
CA ILE A 269 5.24 0.09 -17.21
C ILE A 269 5.22 1.01 -18.44
N LEU A 270 4.04 1.40 -18.89
CA LEU A 270 3.88 2.26 -20.07
C LEU A 270 4.52 3.63 -19.87
N TYR A 271 4.30 4.26 -18.72
CA TYR A 271 4.92 5.55 -18.38
C TYR A 271 6.43 5.44 -18.34
N VAL A 272 6.99 4.40 -17.71
CA VAL A 272 8.44 4.21 -17.65
C VAL A 272 9.04 3.96 -19.01
N LEU A 273 8.39 3.15 -19.86
CA LEU A 273 8.84 2.94 -21.23
C LEU A 273 8.84 4.26 -22.03
N GLU A 274 7.82 5.09 -21.86
CA GLU A 274 7.80 6.44 -22.45
C GLU A 274 8.99 7.29 -21.98
N GLN A 275 9.30 7.29 -20.69
CA GLN A 275 10.39 8.11 -20.14
C GLN A 275 11.79 7.57 -20.47
N LEU A 276 11.96 6.26 -20.71
CA LEU A 276 13.27 5.64 -20.99
C LEU A 276 13.66 5.64 -22.48
N ASN A 277 12.75 6.07 -23.36
CA ASN A 277 12.95 6.09 -24.80
C ASN A 277 12.79 7.50 -25.35
N ASP A 278 13.70 7.92 -26.22
CA ASP A 278 13.71 9.27 -26.79
C ASP A 278 12.62 9.49 -27.85
N ASP A 279 12.04 8.40 -28.38
CA ASP A 279 11.01 8.41 -29.41
C ASP A 279 9.97 7.29 -29.21
N ASP A 280 8.96 7.23 -30.07
CA ASP A 280 7.89 6.23 -30.01
C ASP A 280 8.25 4.89 -30.68
N ALA A 281 9.51 4.61 -31.04
CA ALA A 281 9.87 3.36 -31.72
C ALA A 281 9.59 2.12 -30.86
N TRP A 282 9.69 2.24 -29.53
CA TRP A 282 9.36 1.16 -28.60
C TRP A 282 7.89 0.71 -28.70
N THR A 283 6.98 1.60 -29.10
CA THR A 283 5.54 1.31 -29.26
C THR A 283 5.23 0.44 -30.48
N LYS A 284 6.18 0.33 -31.42
CA LYS A 284 6.03 -0.34 -32.72
C LYS A 284 6.68 -1.72 -32.78
N LYS A 285 7.25 -2.18 -31.67
CA LYS A 285 7.87 -3.52 -31.59
C LYS A 285 6.82 -4.60 -31.82
N HIS A 286 7.19 -5.63 -32.58
CA HIS A 286 6.32 -6.80 -32.76
C HIS A 286 6.14 -7.59 -31.45
N THR A 287 7.22 -7.74 -30.70
CA THR A 287 7.25 -8.37 -29.37
C THR A 287 7.78 -7.37 -28.35
N LEU A 288 7.03 -7.16 -27.28
CA LEU A 288 7.44 -6.38 -26.12
C LEU A 288 7.68 -7.34 -24.94
N THR A 289 8.88 -7.31 -24.38
CA THR A 289 9.33 -8.21 -23.31
C THR A 289 9.60 -7.42 -22.04
N ILE A 290 8.84 -7.71 -20.98
CA ILE A 290 8.96 -7.06 -19.68
C ILE A 290 9.29 -8.12 -18.63
N HIS A 291 10.32 -7.87 -17.82
CA HIS A 291 10.71 -8.73 -16.71
C HIS A 291 10.30 -8.08 -15.39
N ILE A 292 9.33 -8.68 -14.71
CA ILE A 292 8.85 -8.29 -13.39
C ILE A 292 9.69 -9.02 -12.33
N LEU A 293 10.44 -8.25 -11.57
CA LEU A 293 11.41 -8.72 -10.57
C LEU A 293 10.79 -8.72 -9.18
N GLY A 294 11.13 -9.73 -8.37
CA GLY A 294 10.55 -9.87 -7.03
C GLY A 294 9.05 -10.19 -7.06
N ALA A 295 8.56 -10.77 -8.16
CA ALA A 295 7.14 -11.06 -8.34
C ALA A 295 6.60 -11.96 -7.23
N ALA A 296 5.43 -11.58 -6.70
CA ALA A 296 4.74 -12.25 -5.62
C ALA A 296 3.28 -12.54 -6.01
N THR A 297 2.46 -12.92 -5.05
CA THR A 297 1.04 -13.26 -5.27
C THR A 297 0.28 -12.12 -5.97
N ARG A 298 0.61 -10.86 -5.66
CA ARG A 298 -0.08 -9.70 -6.22
C ARG A 298 0.02 -9.65 -7.75
N GLU A 299 1.23 -9.76 -8.30
CA GLU A 299 1.46 -9.65 -9.74
C GLU A 299 0.79 -10.81 -10.50
N ILE A 300 0.67 -11.98 -9.87
CA ILE A 300 -0.04 -13.14 -10.43
C ILE A 300 -1.56 -12.87 -10.46
N THR A 301 -2.12 -12.45 -9.32
CA THR A 301 -3.57 -12.22 -9.20
C THR A 301 -4.05 -11.03 -10.04
N GLY A 302 -3.21 -10.01 -10.20
CA GLY A 302 -3.46 -8.85 -11.06
C GLY A 302 -3.17 -9.11 -12.54
N SER A 303 -2.87 -10.34 -12.96
CA SER A 303 -2.42 -10.62 -14.33
C SER A 303 -3.32 -10.02 -15.42
N VAL A 304 -4.64 -9.98 -15.23
CA VAL A 304 -5.59 -9.43 -16.21
C VAL A 304 -5.32 -7.97 -16.59
N VAL A 305 -4.78 -7.15 -15.68
CA VAL A 305 -4.57 -5.71 -15.95
C VAL A 305 -3.47 -5.43 -16.97
N PHE A 306 -2.55 -6.38 -17.18
CA PHE A 306 -1.46 -6.19 -18.14
C PHE A 306 -1.91 -6.17 -19.59
N GLU A 307 -3.14 -6.61 -19.89
CA GLU A 307 -3.70 -6.48 -21.24
C GLU A 307 -3.87 -5.01 -21.65
N GLU A 308 -3.99 -4.07 -20.71
CA GLU A 308 -4.02 -2.63 -21.00
C GLU A 308 -2.78 -2.16 -21.79
N ILE A 309 -1.63 -2.82 -21.60
CA ILE A 309 -0.42 -2.55 -22.39
C ILE A 309 -0.68 -2.84 -23.88
N LEU A 310 -1.35 -3.94 -24.22
CA LEU A 310 -1.73 -4.26 -25.61
C LEU A 310 -2.79 -3.30 -26.12
N HIS A 311 -3.73 -2.89 -25.27
CA HIS A 311 -4.78 -1.93 -25.63
C HIS A 311 -4.22 -0.56 -26.01
N ARG A 312 -3.15 -0.11 -25.37
CA ARG A 312 -2.48 1.17 -25.68
C ARG A 312 -1.41 1.08 -26.76
N LEU A 313 -0.87 -0.11 -27.03
CA LEU A 313 0.19 -0.34 -28.02
C LEU A 313 -0.33 -1.21 -29.18
N PRO A 314 -1.12 -0.64 -30.13
CA PRO A 314 -1.83 -1.44 -31.15
C PRO A 314 -0.91 -2.20 -32.12
N GLN A 315 0.36 -1.81 -32.23
CA GLN A 315 1.34 -2.47 -33.10
C GLN A 315 2.04 -3.65 -32.42
N VAL A 316 1.99 -3.75 -31.09
CA VAL A 316 2.54 -4.90 -30.35
C VAL A 316 1.66 -6.12 -30.57
N LYS A 317 2.24 -7.19 -31.10
CA LYS A 317 1.54 -8.46 -31.35
C LYS A 317 1.76 -9.48 -30.23
N THR A 318 2.91 -9.44 -29.58
CA THR A 318 3.21 -10.35 -28.47
C THR A 318 3.70 -9.56 -27.26
N LEU A 319 2.95 -9.62 -26.17
CA LEU A 319 3.41 -9.17 -24.85
C LEU A 319 3.96 -10.36 -24.08
N LYS A 320 5.25 -10.34 -23.76
CA LYS A 320 5.91 -11.37 -22.96
C LYS A 320 6.25 -10.81 -21.57
N LEU A 321 5.69 -11.42 -20.53
CA LEU A 321 5.97 -11.05 -19.13
C LEU A 321 6.72 -12.19 -18.44
N LEU A 322 7.93 -11.93 -17.94
CA LEU A 322 8.60 -12.82 -17.01
C LEU A 322 8.31 -12.37 -15.59
N LEU A 323 7.66 -13.20 -14.78
CA LEU A 323 7.45 -12.99 -13.34
C LEU A 323 8.50 -13.83 -12.60
N CYS A 324 9.52 -13.16 -12.07
CA CYS A 324 10.64 -13.80 -11.37
C CYS A 324 10.65 -13.38 -9.90
N GLY A 325 10.43 -14.31 -8.97
CA GLY A 325 10.44 -14.02 -7.54
C GLY A 325 10.47 -15.28 -6.68
N LEU A 326 10.92 -15.15 -5.43
CA LEU A 326 11.08 -16.28 -4.50
C LEU A 326 9.76 -16.90 -4.05
N GLU A 327 8.66 -16.15 -4.13
CA GLU A 327 7.32 -16.63 -3.76
C GLU A 327 6.61 -17.39 -4.88
N MET A 328 7.21 -17.42 -6.08
CA MET A 328 6.61 -18.10 -7.22
C MET A 328 6.64 -19.62 -7.02
N ALA A 329 5.60 -20.32 -7.49
CA ALA A 329 5.59 -21.77 -7.52
C ALA A 329 6.45 -22.30 -8.68
N GLY A 330 7.32 -23.27 -8.43
CA GLY A 330 8.11 -23.94 -9.45
C GLY A 330 9.60 -24.01 -9.11
N GLY A 331 10.45 -23.77 -10.11
CA GLY A 331 11.91 -23.75 -9.95
C GLY A 331 12.54 -22.77 -10.93
N ARG A 332 13.84 -22.94 -11.19
CA ARG A 332 14.65 -22.04 -12.03
C ARG A 332 14.32 -22.08 -13.53
N VAL A 333 13.66 -23.13 -13.98
CA VAL A 333 13.22 -23.26 -15.37
C VAL A 333 11.89 -22.51 -15.54
N PRO A 334 11.82 -21.53 -16.46
CA PRO A 334 10.57 -20.80 -16.72
C PRO A 334 9.42 -21.74 -17.05
N ARG A 335 8.31 -21.60 -16.32
CA ARG A 335 7.04 -22.21 -16.69
C ARG A 335 6.26 -21.24 -17.54
N VAL A 336 5.90 -21.65 -18.75
CA VAL A 336 5.19 -20.81 -19.73
C VAL A 336 3.69 -20.97 -19.56
N PHE A 337 2.98 -19.86 -19.50
CA PHE A 337 1.53 -19.76 -19.39
C PHE A 337 1.02 -18.86 -20.52
N PRO A 338 0.39 -19.42 -21.56
CA PRO A 338 -0.41 -18.63 -22.49
C PRO A 338 -1.55 -17.98 -21.70
N MET A 339 -1.70 -16.66 -21.85
CA MET A 339 -2.78 -15.92 -21.20
C MET A 339 -3.86 -15.61 -22.21
N ASP A 340 -5.11 -15.65 -21.76
CA ASP A 340 -6.23 -15.19 -22.55
C ASP A 340 -6.12 -13.69 -22.81
N THR A 341 -6.64 -13.29 -23.97
CA THR A 341 -6.80 -11.91 -24.40
C THR A 341 -8.26 -11.66 -24.76
N CYS A 342 -8.69 -10.41 -24.68
CA CYS A 342 -10.02 -9.99 -25.05
C CYS A 342 -10.35 -10.36 -26.52
N PRO A 343 -11.63 -10.40 -26.91
CA PRO A 343 -12.03 -10.79 -28.27
C PRO A 343 -11.39 -9.92 -29.35
N VAL A 344 -11.23 -8.61 -29.11
CA VAL A 344 -10.61 -7.68 -30.06
C VAL A 344 -9.11 -7.96 -30.22
N CYS A 345 -8.38 -8.20 -29.13
CA CYS A 345 -6.98 -8.60 -29.16
C CYS A 345 -6.77 -9.90 -29.93
N THR A 346 -7.59 -10.90 -29.61
CA THR A 346 -7.57 -12.23 -30.25
C THR A 346 -7.81 -12.12 -31.75
N ALA A 347 -8.82 -11.37 -32.18
CA ALA A 347 -9.15 -11.15 -33.59
C ALA A 347 -8.02 -10.46 -34.37
N GLN A 348 -7.21 -9.62 -33.70
CA GLN A 348 -6.07 -8.93 -34.28
C GLN A 348 -4.75 -9.75 -34.23
N GLY A 349 -4.84 -11.02 -33.84
CA GLY A 349 -3.70 -11.93 -33.72
C GLY A 349 -2.74 -11.58 -32.59
N ARG A 350 -3.18 -10.78 -31.60
CA ARG A 350 -2.36 -10.37 -30.46
C ARG A 350 -2.39 -11.44 -29.38
N LYS A 351 -1.27 -11.59 -28.66
CA LYS A 351 -1.06 -12.63 -27.65
C LYS A 351 -0.34 -12.07 -26.43
N ARG A 352 -0.63 -12.65 -25.28
CA ARG A 352 0.07 -12.40 -24.03
C ARG A 352 0.59 -13.72 -23.46
N VAL A 353 1.86 -13.73 -23.05
CA VAL A 353 2.54 -14.92 -22.54
C VAL A 353 3.20 -14.56 -21.23
N HIS A 354 2.91 -15.34 -20.19
CA HIS A 354 3.57 -15.23 -18.89
C HIS A 354 4.58 -16.35 -18.72
N GLU A 355 5.74 -16.02 -18.17
CA GLU A 355 6.76 -16.97 -17.76
C GLU A 355 6.99 -16.82 -16.27
N HIS A 356 6.86 -17.89 -15.49
CA HIS A 356 7.06 -17.83 -14.04
C HIS A 356 8.37 -18.53 -13.66
N VAL A 357 9.17 -17.85 -12.83
CA VAL A 357 10.44 -18.36 -12.30
C VAL A 357 10.48 -18.17 -10.79
N SER A 358 10.78 -19.26 -10.08
CA SER A 358 10.98 -19.26 -8.63
C SER A 358 12.47 -19.15 -8.31
N ASP A 359 13.00 -17.93 -8.38
CA ASP A 359 14.36 -17.57 -7.97
C ASP A 359 14.53 -16.04 -7.86
N THR A 360 15.68 -15.62 -7.34
CA THR A 360 16.23 -14.28 -7.55
C THR A 360 16.55 -14.05 -9.02
N TYR A 361 16.42 -12.79 -9.46
CA TYR A 361 16.63 -12.45 -10.86
C TYR A 361 18.06 -12.73 -11.33
N HIS A 362 19.07 -12.40 -10.52
CA HIS A 362 20.46 -12.61 -10.89
C HIS A 362 20.83 -14.09 -11.06
N ALA A 363 20.27 -14.98 -10.22
CA ALA A 363 20.45 -16.41 -10.38
C ALA A 363 19.76 -16.95 -11.64
N TYR A 364 18.56 -16.44 -11.98
CA TYR A 364 17.90 -16.77 -13.24
C TYR A 364 18.74 -16.36 -14.46
N VAL A 365 19.21 -15.12 -14.50
CA VAL A 365 20.04 -14.62 -15.62
C VAL A 365 21.33 -15.43 -15.76
N GLN A 366 21.98 -15.76 -14.63
CA GLN A 366 23.17 -16.60 -14.63
C GLN A 366 22.87 -18.00 -15.19
N ALA A 367 21.74 -18.61 -14.80
CA ALA A 367 21.34 -19.94 -15.26
C ALA A 367 21.00 -19.98 -16.76
N GLN A 368 20.48 -18.89 -17.33
CA GLN A 368 20.22 -18.78 -18.77
C GLN A 368 21.50 -18.69 -19.62
N GLY A 369 22.59 -18.16 -19.05
CA GLY A 369 23.89 -18.07 -19.73
C GLY A 369 23.79 -17.31 -21.07
N THR A 370 24.17 -17.97 -22.16
CA THR A 370 24.14 -17.38 -23.52
C THR A 370 22.75 -17.32 -24.14
N LYS A 371 21.75 -17.97 -23.55
CA LYS A 371 20.35 -17.93 -24.02
C LYS A 371 19.58 -16.72 -23.48
N PHE A 372 20.18 -15.96 -22.58
CA PHE A 372 19.53 -14.80 -21.99
C PHE A 372 19.44 -13.65 -23.00
N GLU A 373 18.22 -13.18 -23.22
CA GLU A 373 17.94 -11.97 -24.00
C GLU A 373 17.58 -10.81 -23.06
N THR A 374 18.15 -9.63 -23.33
CA THR A 374 17.84 -8.42 -22.58
C THR A 374 16.39 -8.00 -22.86
N PRO A 375 15.54 -7.82 -21.83
CA PRO A 375 14.17 -7.36 -22.01
C PRO A 375 14.13 -5.88 -22.40
N ASP A 376 12.96 -5.43 -22.81
CA ASP A 376 12.68 -4.01 -23.05
C ASP A 376 12.59 -3.22 -21.75
N LEU A 377 12.20 -3.87 -20.65
CA LEU A 377 12.18 -3.29 -19.31
C LEU A 377 12.30 -4.39 -18.24
N CYS A 378 13.12 -4.14 -17.23
CA CYS A 378 13.06 -4.77 -15.92
C CYS A 378 12.29 -3.86 -14.95
N ILE A 379 11.34 -4.39 -14.20
CA ILE A 379 10.57 -3.62 -13.22
C ILE A 379 10.39 -4.39 -11.92
N ALA A 380 10.68 -3.77 -10.79
CA ALA A 380 10.31 -4.29 -9.48
C ALA A 380 9.22 -3.41 -8.86
N PHE A 381 8.06 -4.01 -8.63
CA PHE A 381 6.95 -3.31 -7.96
C PHE A 381 7.10 -3.44 -6.45
N ASN A 382 7.02 -2.31 -5.74
CA ASN A 382 7.06 -2.24 -4.27
C ASN A 382 8.13 -3.16 -3.67
N SER A 383 9.38 -2.98 -4.12
CA SER A 383 10.42 -4.01 -4.04
C SER A 383 10.81 -4.43 -2.61
N GLY A 384 10.54 -3.57 -1.63
CA GLY A 384 10.91 -3.76 -0.24
C GLY A 384 12.43 -3.90 -0.05
N ALA A 385 13.22 -3.42 -1.01
CA ALA A 385 14.66 -3.65 -1.06
C ALA A 385 15.42 -2.95 0.06
N SER A 386 14.82 -1.91 0.64
CA SER A 386 15.39 -1.19 1.78
C SER A 386 14.92 -1.70 3.15
N GLN A 387 13.86 -2.50 3.22
CA GLN A 387 13.21 -2.84 4.51
C GLN A 387 12.97 -4.34 4.71
N GLU A 388 12.36 -5.03 3.74
CA GLU A 388 11.92 -6.43 3.90
C GLU A 388 12.88 -7.43 3.28
N SER A 389 13.35 -7.16 2.06
CA SER A 389 14.13 -8.10 1.23
C SER A 389 15.58 -7.66 1.04
N THR A 390 16.15 -6.98 2.04
CA THR A 390 17.45 -6.27 1.96
C THR A 390 18.62 -7.13 1.47
N HIS A 391 18.61 -8.44 1.75
CA HIS A 391 19.71 -9.34 1.39
C HIS A 391 19.68 -9.84 -0.06
N SER A 392 18.53 -9.88 -0.74
CA SER A 392 18.39 -10.51 -2.07
C SER A 392 18.66 -9.56 -3.23
N TRP A 393 18.53 -8.25 -3.00
CA TRP A 393 18.59 -7.22 -4.04
C TRP A 393 19.99 -6.76 -4.48
N PRO A 394 21.04 -6.68 -3.63
CA PRO A 394 22.33 -6.11 -4.03
C PRO A 394 22.95 -6.76 -5.27
N ALA A 395 22.90 -8.09 -5.38
CA ALA A 395 23.39 -8.82 -6.55
C ALA A 395 22.56 -8.56 -7.81
N THR A 396 21.23 -8.41 -7.66
CA THR A 396 20.34 -8.03 -8.76
C THR A 396 20.63 -6.61 -9.23
N PHE A 397 20.79 -5.63 -8.33
CA PHE A 397 21.12 -4.26 -8.70
C PHE A 397 22.42 -4.17 -9.49
N LYS A 398 23.47 -4.82 -8.98
CA LYS A 398 24.77 -4.86 -9.66
C LYS A 398 24.64 -5.47 -11.06
N LEU A 399 23.91 -6.57 -11.22
CA LEU A 399 23.69 -7.19 -12.52
C LEU A 399 22.99 -6.25 -13.51
N LEU A 400 21.91 -5.59 -13.08
CA LEU A 400 21.13 -4.68 -13.94
C LEU A 400 21.99 -3.51 -14.42
N VAL A 401 22.80 -2.93 -13.52
CA VAL A 401 23.73 -1.84 -13.84
C VAL A 401 24.85 -2.30 -14.77
N ASP A 402 25.55 -3.39 -14.42
CA ASP A 402 26.68 -3.91 -15.19
C ASP A 402 26.27 -4.29 -16.63
N ARG A 403 25.04 -4.78 -16.81
CA ARG A 403 24.48 -5.15 -18.13
C ARG A 403 23.73 -4.03 -18.84
N LYS A 404 23.63 -2.83 -18.25
CA LYS A 404 22.88 -1.68 -18.82
C LYS A 404 21.46 -2.06 -19.23
N MET A 405 20.77 -2.73 -18.32
CA MET A 405 19.41 -3.19 -18.54
C MET A 405 18.44 -2.07 -18.19
N PRO A 406 17.52 -1.66 -19.09
CA PRO A 406 16.48 -0.70 -18.76
C PRO A 406 15.69 -1.19 -17.56
N SER A 407 15.71 -0.44 -16.46
CA SER A 407 15.23 -0.91 -15.16
C SER A 407 14.49 0.19 -14.41
N VAL A 408 13.47 -0.18 -13.63
CA VAL A 408 12.80 0.73 -12.69
C VAL A 408 12.36 0.00 -11.42
N PHE A 409 12.38 0.73 -10.31
CA PHE A 409 11.93 0.26 -9.00
C PHE A 409 10.85 1.18 -8.47
N THR A 410 9.77 0.62 -7.94
CA THR A 410 8.71 1.36 -7.24
C THR A 410 8.70 1.03 -5.74
N ALA A 411 8.11 1.91 -4.95
CA ALA A 411 8.04 1.84 -3.49
C ALA A 411 6.66 2.27 -2.98
N PHE A 412 6.31 1.88 -1.74
CA PHE A 412 4.99 2.20 -1.17
C PHE A 412 4.90 3.66 -0.72
N ASN A 413 5.99 4.17 -0.15
CA ASN A 413 6.10 5.50 0.41
C ASN A 413 7.42 6.17 -0.01
N ARG A 414 7.57 7.43 0.41
CA ARG A 414 8.72 8.26 0.06
C ARG A 414 10.00 7.78 0.70
N GLU A 415 9.94 7.36 1.96
CA GLU A 415 11.10 6.93 2.74
C GLU A 415 11.75 5.70 2.12
N GLU A 416 10.95 4.70 1.75
CA GLU A 416 11.40 3.54 0.96
C GLU A 416 12.00 3.98 -0.37
N ALA A 417 11.30 4.83 -1.14
CA ALA A 417 11.79 5.29 -2.44
C ALA A 417 13.17 5.97 -2.34
N LYS A 418 13.35 6.84 -1.33
CA LYS A 418 14.63 7.52 -1.08
C LYS A 418 15.73 6.54 -0.65
N ALA A 419 15.41 5.60 0.23
CA ALA A 419 16.36 4.59 0.67
C ALA A 419 16.79 3.67 -0.48
N GLU A 420 15.85 3.20 -1.29
CA GLU A 420 16.12 2.35 -2.46
C GLU A 420 16.88 3.10 -3.56
N ALA A 421 16.57 4.38 -3.78
CA ALA A 421 17.38 5.23 -4.68
C ALA A 421 18.85 5.31 -4.26
N ALA A 422 19.12 5.38 -2.96
CA ALA A 422 20.49 5.39 -2.43
C ALA A 422 21.19 4.04 -2.67
N LEU A 423 20.48 2.92 -2.51
CA LEU A 423 21.01 1.59 -2.82
C LEU A 423 21.32 1.43 -4.31
N LEU A 424 20.44 1.88 -5.20
CA LEU A 424 20.65 1.85 -6.66
C LEU A 424 21.87 2.67 -7.08
N ARG A 425 22.02 3.90 -6.55
CA ARG A 425 23.21 4.73 -6.81
C ARG A 425 24.48 4.07 -6.28
N SER A 426 24.41 3.45 -5.10
CA SER A 426 25.55 2.71 -4.52
C SER A 426 25.96 1.50 -5.36
N ALA A 427 25.01 0.91 -6.10
CA ALA A 427 25.28 -0.15 -7.08
C ALA A 427 25.83 0.37 -8.42
N GLY A 428 25.93 1.70 -8.60
CA GLY A 428 26.48 2.34 -9.80
C GLY A 428 25.44 2.87 -10.79
N ALA A 429 24.15 2.83 -10.45
CA ALA A 429 23.10 3.33 -11.34
C ALA A 429 23.12 4.87 -11.45
N THR A 430 23.00 5.39 -12.66
CA THR A 430 22.69 6.80 -12.91
C THR A 430 21.19 6.93 -13.12
N LEU A 431 20.48 7.47 -12.14
CA LEU A 431 19.02 7.52 -12.16
C LEU A 431 18.49 8.60 -13.12
N HIS A 432 17.50 8.23 -13.91
CA HIS A 432 16.76 9.12 -14.79
C HIS A 432 15.95 10.13 -13.96
N ALA A 433 16.05 11.42 -14.30
CA ALA A 433 15.48 12.50 -13.49
C ALA A 433 13.95 12.39 -13.31
N ALA A 434 13.23 11.90 -14.32
CA ALA A 434 11.78 11.71 -14.26
C ALA A 434 11.34 10.41 -13.55
N LEU A 435 12.26 9.49 -13.23
CA LEU A 435 11.94 8.14 -12.74
C LEU A 435 12.47 7.85 -11.33
N GLY A 436 12.85 8.87 -10.57
CA GLY A 436 12.94 8.76 -9.12
C GLY A 436 14.28 9.17 -8.48
N PRO A 437 14.28 9.40 -7.15
CA PRO A 437 13.15 9.19 -6.24
C PRO A 437 12.09 10.29 -6.37
N THR A 438 10.86 9.93 -6.75
CA THR A 438 9.74 10.87 -6.98
C THR A 438 8.40 10.15 -6.89
N LYS A 439 7.30 10.90 -6.75
CA LYS A 439 5.96 10.31 -6.77
C LYS A 439 5.69 9.70 -8.14
N ASN A 440 5.10 8.51 -8.18
CA ASN A 440 4.69 7.88 -9.41
C ASN A 440 3.36 8.50 -9.90
N PRO A 441 3.33 9.17 -11.07
CA PRO A 441 2.07 9.73 -11.60
C PRO A 441 1.01 8.65 -11.87
N TRP A 442 1.46 7.43 -12.13
CA TRP A 442 0.63 6.25 -12.36
C TRP A 442 0.70 5.25 -11.21
N GLY A 443 1.10 5.70 -10.03
CA GLY A 443 0.90 4.99 -8.78
C GLY A 443 -0.58 4.91 -8.43
N SER A 444 -0.96 3.97 -7.56
CA SER A 444 -2.31 3.96 -7.00
C SER A 444 -2.57 5.28 -6.28
N ILE A 445 -3.71 5.89 -6.56
CA ILE A 445 -4.20 7.06 -5.81
C ILE A 445 -5.11 6.64 -4.66
N LYS A 446 -5.39 5.35 -4.51
CA LYS A 446 -6.02 4.77 -3.31
C LYS A 446 -4.98 4.63 -2.21
N VAL A 447 -4.95 5.59 -1.30
CA VAL A 447 -3.96 5.65 -0.23
C VAL A 447 -4.40 4.88 1.03
N ILE A 448 -3.43 4.49 1.84
CA ILE A 448 -3.65 3.90 3.16
C ILE A 448 -2.81 4.70 4.18
N PRO A 449 -3.36 5.09 5.34
CA PRO A 449 -2.57 5.75 6.38
C PRO A 449 -1.42 4.86 6.85
N GLU A 450 -0.24 5.45 7.05
CA GLU A 450 0.95 4.71 7.50
C GLU A 450 0.77 4.10 8.90
N PRO A 451 1.09 2.81 9.12
CA PRO A 451 1.06 2.23 10.46
C PRO A 451 2.16 2.85 11.32
N ASN A 452 1.86 3.03 12.60
CA ASN A 452 2.72 3.68 13.59
C ASN A 452 3.11 5.12 13.23
N LYS A 453 2.36 5.81 12.38
CA LYS A 453 2.53 7.25 12.13
C LYS A 453 1.23 8.00 12.43
N VAL A 454 1.37 9.31 12.63
CA VAL A 454 0.25 10.26 12.85
C VAL A 454 -0.11 11.06 11.60
N TYR A 455 0.76 10.98 10.59
CA TYR A 455 0.71 11.70 9.35
C TYR A 455 1.41 10.86 8.28
N GLY A 456 1.00 11.03 7.03
CA GLY A 456 1.57 10.32 5.89
C GLY A 456 0.73 9.12 5.48
N PHE A 457 0.83 8.82 4.19
CA PHE A 457 0.12 7.73 3.57
C PHE A 457 1.06 6.95 2.67
N TYR A 458 0.74 5.69 2.45
CA TYR A 458 1.39 4.87 1.46
C TYR A 458 0.38 4.40 0.43
N ALA A 459 0.87 4.09 -0.77
CA ALA A 459 0.05 3.59 -1.86
C ALA A 459 0.85 2.61 -2.70
N VAL A 460 0.12 1.74 -3.39
CA VAL A 460 0.71 0.72 -4.25
C VAL A 460 1.39 1.39 -5.43
N ASN A 461 2.66 1.05 -5.65
CA ASN A 461 3.53 1.74 -6.59
C ASN A 461 3.48 3.27 -6.47
N GLY A 462 3.18 3.82 -5.28
CA GLY A 462 2.93 5.25 -5.09
C GLY A 462 4.15 6.12 -5.40
N TRP A 463 5.35 5.54 -5.31
CA TRP A 463 6.60 6.21 -5.58
C TRP A 463 7.46 5.42 -6.57
N LEU A 464 8.21 6.14 -7.40
CA LEU A 464 9.32 5.62 -8.19
C LEU A 464 10.59 5.82 -7.35
N ALA A 465 11.27 4.73 -6.98
CA ALA A 465 12.54 4.77 -6.28
C ALA A 465 13.68 5.18 -7.23
N GLY A 466 13.66 4.68 -8.46
CA GLY A 466 14.67 5.01 -9.47
C GLY A 466 14.49 4.19 -10.73
N GLY A 467 14.63 4.85 -11.88
CA GLY A 467 14.73 4.22 -13.20
C GLY A 467 16.06 4.56 -13.86
N PHE A 468 16.61 3.66 -14.66
CA PHE A 468 17.87 3.84 -15.37
C PHE A 468 17.93 2.96 -16.63
N ARG A 469 18.91 3.22 -17.48
CA ARG A 469 19.18 2.45 -18.71
C ARG A 469 20.68 2.23 -18.88
#